data_AF-A0A7S1F3M8-F1
#
_entry.id   AF-A0A7S1F3M8-F1
#
_cell.length_a   1.000
_cell.length_b   1.000
_cell.length_c   1.000
_cell.angle_alpha   90.00
_cell.angle_beta   90.00
_cell.angle_gamma   90.00
#
_symmetry.space_group_name_H-M   'P 1'
#
loop_
_entity.id
_entity.type
_entity.pdbx_description
1 polymer ?
#
loop_
_entity_poly.entity_id
_entity_poly.type
_entity_poly.pdbx_seq_one_letter_code
_entity_poly.pdbx_strand_id
1 'polypeptide(L)'
;VVRAPRLVALHYLRHHFLMDLVIALCDWAGYVATLVLDGSPYFRALTKFPRFFKLTRLLRVSSFLRITKLSSRIQSHVLRLTFGHGAAFSESVDFVLNTTVLMGSIVWANHLLGCIWYAIGTLATSDTGAHWLDAPVTGQRSGTYWDAPVSIQYLSCFLWSFAQMSPGTPPLRPSNSFELLFNLVCLTCGVVIFGSVVSTITATMMHW
;
A
#
# COMPACT_ATOMS: atom_id res chain seq x y z
N VAL A 1 33.77 1.56 5.74
CA VAL A 1 32.95 0.69 6.61
C VAL A 1 33.09 1.18 8.04
N VAL A 2 32.07 1.86 8.58
CA VAL A 2 32.11 2.36 9.97
C VAL A 2 31.74 1.21 10.90
N ARG A 3 32.70 0.75 11.72
CA ARG A 3 32.57 -0.41 12.63
C ARG A 3 32.26 0.00 14.08
N ALA A 4 31.69 1.18 14.31
CA ALA A 4 31.33 1.65 15.66
C ALA A 4 29.82 1.48 15.90
N PRO A 5 29.38 0.43 16.62
CA PRO A 5 27.94 0.14 16.82
C PRO A 5 27.20 1.28 17.52
N ARG A 6 27.90 2.04 18.39
CA ARG A 6 27.34 3.19 19.11
C ARG A 6 26.96 4.35 18.19
N LEU A 7 27.76 4.62 17.15
CA LEU A 7 27.50 5.72 16.20
C LEU A 7 26.29 5.39 15.31
N VAL A 8 26.19 4.12 14.88
CA VAL A 8 25.05 3.61 14.10
C VAL A 8 23.76 3.62 14.93
N ALA A 9 23.83 3.20 16.19
CA ALA A 9 22.70 3.22 17.10
C ALA A 9 22.17 4.66 17.33
N LEU A 10 23.06 5.63 17.59
CA LEU A 10 22.68 7.04 17.78
C LEU A 10 22.06 7.64 16.51
N HIS A 11 22.59 7.32 15.33
CA HIS A 11 22.05 7.80 14.06
C HIS A 11 20.65 7.20 13.78
N TYR A 12 20.45 5.92 14.07
CA TYR A 12 19.15 5.25 13.96
C TYR A 12 18.12 5.79 14.96
N LEU A 13 18.54 6.03 16.21
CA LEU A 13 17.70 6.58 17.28
C LEU A 13 17.17 7.99 16.95
N ARG A 14 17.97 8.80 16.25
CA ARG A 14 17.62 10.19 15.93
C ARG A 14 16.67 10.34 14.74
N HIS A 15 16.75 9.47 13.73
CA HIS A 15 16.00 9.66 12.49
C HIS A 15 14.85 8.67 12.27
N HIS A 16 14.98 7.42 12.72
CA HIS A 16 14.03 6.36 12.38
C HIS A 16 13.28 5.78 13.58
N PHE A 17 13.91 5.80 14.76
CA PHE A 17 13.35 5.19 15.96
C PHE A 17 12.07 5.86 16.46
N LEU A 18 11.96 7.20 16.44
CA LEU A 18 10.75 7.87 16.94
C LEU A 18 9.50 7.46 16.16
N MET A 19 9.62 7.34 14.84
CA MET A 19 8.52 6.89 13.99
C MET A 19 8.18 5.41 14.23
N ASP A 20 9.19 4.54 14.33
CA ASP A 20 8.99 3.11 14.58
C ASP A 20 8.42 2.83 15.98
N LEU A 21 8.86 3.60 16.97
CA LEU A 21 8.38 3.54 18.35
C LEU A 21 6.91 3.96 18.43
N VAL A 22 6.51 5.05 17.77
CA VAL A 22 5.12 5.49 17.73
C VAL A 22 4.22 4.41 17.12
N ILE A 23 4.65 3.80 16.00
CA ILE A 23 3.89 2.71 15.36
C ILE A 23 3.75 1.52 16.32
N ALA A 24 4.85 1.09 16.94
CA ALA A 24 4.84 -0.02 17.89
C ALA A 24 3.94 0.27 19.09
N LEU A 25 4.02 1.48 19.66
CA LEU A 25 3.19 1.88 20.79
C LEU A 25 1.71 1.93 20.44
N CYS A 26 1.34 2.41 19.25
CA CYS A 26 -0.07 2.42 18.85
C CYS A 26 -0.63 1.01 18.59
N ASP A 27 0.19 0.07 18.10
CA ASP A 27 -0.22 -1.33 17.94
C ASP A 27 -0.38 -2.05 19.29
N TRP A 28 0.55 -1.84 20.23
CA TRP A 28 0.42 -2.34 21.60
C TRP A 28 -0.79 -1.74 22.32
N ALA A 29 -1.03 -0.44 22.15
CA ALA A 29 -2.21 0.23 22.70
C ALA A 29 -3.52 -0.37 22.13
N GLY A 30 -3.54 -0.71 20.84
CA GLY A 30 -4.67 -1.39 20.21
C GLY A 30 -4.91 -2.79 20.78
N TYR A 31 -3.85 -3.57 20.94
CA TYR A 31 -3.91 -4.92 21.51
C TYR A 31 -4.37 -4.91 22.98
N VAL A 32 -3.81 -4.01 23.79
CA VAL A 32 -4.20 -3.83 25.19
C VAL A 32 -5.63 -3.31 25.31
N ALA A 33 -6.04 -2.38 24.45
CA ALA A 33 -7.43 -1.92 24.40
C ALA A 33 -8.37 -3.09 24.08
N THR A 34 -8.07 -3.93 23.09
CA THR A 34 -8.93 -5.10 22.80
C THR A 34 -8.99 -6.10 23.95
N LEU A 35 -7.88 -6.34 24.66
CA LEU A 35 -7.85 -7.28 25.80
C LEU A 35 -8.56 -6.75 27.05
N VAL A 36 -8.45 -5.46 27.34
CA VAL A 36 -9.01 -4.84 28.55
C VAL A 36 -10.50 -4.47 28.35
N LEU A 37 -10.90 -4.12 27.13
CA LEU A 37 -12.26 -3.63 26.83
C LEU A 37 -13.29 -4.74 26.64
N ASP A 38 -12.87 -6.00 26.49
CA ASP A 38 -13.78 -7.15 26.37
C ASP A 38 -14.55 -7.46 27.67
N GLY A 39 -14.13 -6.87 28.80
CA GLY A 39 -14.68 -7.13 30.13
C GLY A 39 -15.63 -6.08 30.74
N SER A 40 -15.76 -4.86 30.17
CA SER A 40 -16.54 -3.78 30.82
C SER A 40 -17.56 -3.10 29.89
N PRO A 41 -18.86 -3.05 30.25
CA PRO A 41 -19.92 -2.45 29.43
C PRO A 41 -19.86 -0.92 29.35
N TYR A 42 -19.24 -0.24 30.33
CA TYR A 42 -19.15 1.23 30.38
C TYR A 42 -18.19 1.82 29.33
N PHE A 43 -17.14 1.06 28.96
CA PHE A 43 -16.13 1.51 28.00
C PHE A 43 -16.41 1.09 26.55
N ARG A 44 -17.50 0.37 26.29
CA ARG A 44 -17.99 0.04 24.94
C ARG A 44 -18.45 1.29 24.16
N ALA A 45 -18.60 2.45 24.82
CA ALA A 45 -18.77 3.73 24.14
C ALA A 45 -17.44 4.27 23.55
N LEU A 46 -16.28 3.97 24.17
CA LEU A 46 -14.96 4.31 23.64
C LEU A 46 -14.51 3.37 22.51
N THR A 47 -15.14 2.22 22.31
CA THR A 47 -14.91 1.38 21.12
C THR A 47 -15.50 1.97 19.84
N LYS A 48 -16.01 3.21 19.87
CA LYS A 48 -16.22 4.08 18.69
C LYS A 48 -14.94 4.80 18.20
N PHE A 49 -13.79 4.54 18.82
CA PHE A 49 -12.46 4.87 18.30
C PHE A 49 -11.74 3.77 17.47
N PRO A 50 -12.40 2.83 16.74
CA PRO A 50 -11.69 1.87 15.90
C PRO A 50 -11.08 2.54 14.66
N ARG A 51 -11.42 3.82 14.42
CA ARG A 51 -10.87 4.66 13.34
C ARG A 51 -9.37 4.94 13.51
N PHE A 52 -8.90 5.17 14.74
CA PHE A 52 -7.48 5.46 14.99
C PHE A 52 -6.60 4.21 14.99
N PHE A 53 -7.12 3.07 15.46
CA PHE A 53 -6.35 1.81 15.45
C PHE A 53 -6.22 1.21 14.05
N LYS A 54 -7.14 1.48 13.12
CA LYS A 54 -6.94 1.12 11.70
C LYS A 54 -5.86 2.00 11.03
N LEU A 55 -5.62 3.22 11.52
CA LEU A 55 -4.60 4.12 11.01
C LEU A 55 -3.17 3.62 11.27
N THR A 56 -2.94 2.87 12.36
CA THR A 56 -1.62 2.27 12.66
C THR A 56 -1.22 1.21 11.64
N ARG A 57 -2.21 0.45 11.15
CA ARG A 57 -2.03 -0.51 10.05
C ARG A 57 -1.61 0.19 8.75
N LEU A 58 -2.15 1.39 8.47
CA LEU A 58 -1.72 2.24 7.35
C LEU A 58 -0.33 2.85 7.60
N LEU A 59 0.06 3.15 8.84
CA LEU A 59 1.41 3.64 9.13
C LEU A 59 2.48 2.57 8.92
N ARG A 60 2.19 1.27 9.13
CA ARG A 60 3.11 0.18 8.76
C ARG A 60 3.42 0.12 7.26
N VAL A 61 2.54 0.63 6.41
CA VAL A 61 2.75 0.73 4.96
C VAL A 61 3.87 1.71 4.63
N SER A 62 4.00 2.79 5.41
CA SER A 62 5.10 3.75 5.26
C SER A 62 6.47 3.13 5.55
N SER A 63 6.51 2.04 6.32
CA SER A 63 7.72 1.25 6.55
C SER A 63 8.14 0.48 5.30
N PHE A 64 7.22 0.10 4.41
CA PHE A 64 7.55 -0.51 3.11
C PHE A 64 8.12 0.50 2.10
N LEU A 65 7.75 1.77 2.18
CA LEU A 65 8.41 2.85 1.41
C LEU A 65 9.89 3.03 1.78
N ARG A 66 10.32 2.42 2.90
CA ARG A 66 11.74 2.36 3.26
C ARG A 66 12.46 1.25 2.51
N ILE A 67 11.77 0.18 2.13
CA ILE A 67 12.35 -0.93 1.34
C ILE A 67 12.68 -0.46 -0.08
N THR A 68 11.89 0.47 -0.66
CA THR A 68 12.24 1.09 -1.95
C THR A 68 13.47 2.01 -1.84
N LYS A 69 13.61 2.76 -0.74
CA LYS A 69 14.85 3.51 -0.43
C LYS A 69 16.03 2.60 -0.07
N LEU A 70 15.77 1.42 0.47
CA LEU A 70 16.79 0.42 0.77
C LEU A 70 17.23 -0.30 -0.49
N SER A 71 16.33 -0.54 -1.44
CA SER A 71 16.62 -1.10 -2.77
C SER A 71 17.59 -0.21 -3.55
N SER A 72 17.42 1.12 -3.53
CA SER A 72 18.39 2.02 -4.18
C SER A 72 19.76 1.99 -3.49
N ARG A 73 19.80 1.78 -2.17
CA ARG A 73 21.06 1.57 -1.45
C ARG A 73 21.69 0.21 -1.79
N ILE A 74 20.90 -0.86 -1.86
CA ILE A 74 21.37 -2.19 -2.25
C ILE A 74 21.91 -2.17 -3.68
N GLN A 75 21.22 -1.51 -4.62
CA GLN A 75 21.70 -1.32 -5.98
C GLN A 75 23.08 -0.64 -5.97
N SER A 76 23.26 0.43 -5.19
CA SER A 76 24.55 1.11 -5.08
C SER A 76 25.67 0.26 -4.44
N HIS A 77 25.33 -0.71 -3.59
CA HIS A 77 26.27 -1.57 -2.89
C HIS A 77 26.59 -2.85 -3.67
N VAL A 78 25.60 -3.45 -4.33
CA VAL A 78 25.76 -4.57 -5.26
C VAL A 78 26.57 -4.11 -6.48
N LEU A 79 26.29 -2.92 -7.03
CA LEU A 79 27.09 -2.34 -8.12
C LEU A 79 28.57 -2.21 -7.73
N ARG A 80 28.85 -1.81 -6.48
CA ARG A 80 30.22 -1.63 -5.95
C ARG A 80 30.92 -2.93 -5.55
N LEU A 81 30.17 -3.97 -5.15
CA LEU A 81 30.73 -5.25 -4.68
C LEU A 81 30.83 -6.29 -5.81
N THR A 82 29.94 -6.24 -6.80
CA THR A 82 29.87 -7.21 -7.89
C THR A 82 30.71 -6.79 -9.10
N PHE A 83 30.93 -5.50 -9.34
CA PHE A 83 31.59 -5.00 -10.57
C PHE A 83 32.78 -4.08 -10.28
N GLY A 84 33.75 -4.59 -9.52
CA GLY A 84 35.12 -4.10 -9.64
C GLY A 84 35.68 -4.52 -11.01
N HIS A 85 35.87 -3.55 -11.91
CA HIS A 85 36.52 -3.66 -13.22
C HIS A 85 35.79 -4.49 -14.31
N GLY A 86 35.11 -3.78 -15.22
CA GLY A 86 35.01 -4.15 -16.65
C GLY A 86 34.15 -5.36 -17.03
N ALA A 87 32.83 -5.18 -17.17
CA ALA A 87 32.00 -6.12 -17.93
C ALA A 87 30.75 -5.43 -18.50
N ALA A 88 30.58 -5.50 -19.82
CA ALA A 88 29.38 -5.05 -20.55
C ALA A 88 28.07 -5.75 -20.12
N PHE A 89 28.14 -6.76 -19.25
CA PHE A 89 26.99 -7.38 -18.59
C PHE A 89 26.35 -6.51 -17.49
N SER A 90 27.03 -5.46 -17.01
CA SER A 90 26.57 -4.60 -15.90
C SER A 90 25.25 -3.91 -16.21
N GLU A 91 25.10 -3.39 -17.42
CA GLU A 91 24.00 -2.48 -17.74
C GLU A 91 22.67 -3.25 -17.91
N SER A 92 22.71 -4.49 -18.42
CA SER A 92 21.49 -5.31 -18.59
C SER A 92 20.98 -5.82 -17.25
N VAL A 93 21.87 -6.18 -16.33
CA VAL A 93 21.51 -6.60 -14.96
C VAL A 93 20.92 -5.42 -14.18
N ASP A 94 21.51 -4.23 -14.30
CA ASP A 94 20.98 -3.01 -13.69
C ASP A 94 19.59 -2.66 -14.23
N PHE A 95 19.37 -2.80 -15.55
CA PHE A 95 18.08 -2.60 -16.18
C PHE A 95 17.02 -3.58 -15.67
N VAL A 96 17.33 -4.89 -15.60
CA VAL A 96 16.40 -5.92 -15.12
C VAL A 96 16.07 -5.72 -13.65
N LEU A 97 17.06 -5.40 -12.80
CA LEU A 97 16.83 -5.14 -11.38
C LEU A 97 15.96 -3.91 -11.16
N ASN A 98 16.26 -2.79 -11.84
CA ASN A 98 15.48 -1.57 -11.73
C ASN A 98 14.03 -1.78 -12.19
N THR A 99 13.85 -2.47 -13.31
CA THR A 99 12.51 -2.81 -13.85
C THR A 99 11.73 -3.71 -12.89
N THR A 100 12.39 -4.73 -12.31
CA THR A 100 11.76 -5.65 -11.35
C THR A 100 11.33 -4.94 -10.08
N VAL A 101 12.16 -4.05 -9.54
CA VAL A 101 11.83 -3.22 -8.37
C VAL A 101 10.67 -2.28 -8.69
N LEU A 102 10.67 -1.65 -9.87
CA LEU A 102 9.57 -0.79 -10.32
C LEU A 102 8.25 -1.57 -10.40
N MET A 103 8.23 -2.74 -11.04
CA MET A 103 7.04 -3.60 -11.12
C MET A 103 6.55 -4.05 -9.73
N GLY A 104 7.47 -4.47 -8.85
CA GLY A 104 7.13 -4.82 -7.48
C GLY A 104 6.53 -3.67 -6.69
N SER A 105 7.04 -2.45 -6.88
CA SER A 105 6.50 -1.24 -6.24
C SER A 105 5.09 -0.90 -6.71
N ILE A 106 4.77 -1.15 -7.99
CA ILE A 106 3.44 -0.95 -8.57
C ILE A 106 2.44 -1.95 -7.99
N VAL A 107 2.80 -3.23 -7.93
CA VAL A 107 1.95 -4.28 -7.33
C VAL A 107 1.64 -3.95 -5.87
N TRP A 108 2.67 -3.52 -5.13
CA TRP A 108 2.50 -3.10 -3.74
C TRP A 108 1.58 -1.89 -3.61
N ALA A 109 1.78 -0.84 -4.42
CA ALA A 109 0.89 0.32 -4.41
C ALA A 109 -0.57 -0.05 -4.69
N ASN A 110 -0.82 -0.96 -5.64
CA ASN A 110 -2.17 -1.47 -5.93
C ASN A 110 -2.77 -2.25 -4.77
N HIS A 111 -2.00 -3.11 -4.08
CA HIS A 111 -2.46 -3.78 -2.86
C HIS A 111 -2.97 -2.77 -1.82
N LEU A 112 -2.22 -1.68 -1.61
CA LEU A 112 -2.61 -0.63 -0.67
C LEU A 112 -3.87 0.11 -1.10
N LEU A 113 -3.96 0.50 -2.37
CA LEU A 113 -5.15 1.16 -2.91
C LEU A 113 -6.38 0.26 -2.80
N GLY A 114 -6.26 -1.03 -3.11
CA GLY A 114 -7.32 -2.02 -2.93
C GLY A 114 -7.73 -2.21 -1.47
N CYS A 115 -6.76 -2.28 -0.54
CA CYS A 115 -7.07 -2.36 0.89
C CYS A 115 -7.72 -1.08 1.43
N ILE A 116 -7.31 0.09 0.95
CA ILE A 116 -7.95 1.37 1.29
C ILE A 116 -9.38 1.39 0.75
N TRP A 117 -9.60 0.95 -0.50
CA TRP A 117 -10.93 0.84 -1.09
C TRP A 117 -11.88 -0.05 -0.28
N TYR A 118 -11.38 -1.19 0.21
CA TYR A 118 -12.11 -2.04 1.14
C TYR A 118 -12.39 -1.37 2.50
N ALA A 119 -11.40 -0.66 3.05
CA ALA A 119 -11.59 0.10 4.26
C ALA A 119 -12.67 1.18 4.08
N ILE A 120 -12.71 1.87 2.95
CA ILE A 120 -13.72 2.89 2.63
C ILE A 120 -15.12 2.27 2.60
N GLY A 121 -15.29 1.14 1.91
CA GLY A 121 -16.59 0.45 1.86
C GLY A 121 -17.11 -0.03 3.23
N THR A 122 -16.21 -0.28 4.19
CA THR A 122 -16.59 -0.76 5.54
C THR A 122 -16.69 0.34 6.60
N LEU A 123 -16.09 1.52 6.39
CA LEU A 123 -15.93 2.56 7.42
C LEU A 123 -16.55 3.90 7.06
N ALA A 124 -16.66 4.23 5.77
CA ALA A 124 -17.17 5.52 5.36
C ALA A 124 -18.66 5.61 5.72
N THR A 125 -19.10 6.77 6.17
CA THR A 125 -20.53 7.06 6.28
C THR A 125 -21.07 7.25 4.86
N SER A 126 -22.12 6.51 4.50
CA SER A 126 -22.77 6.66 3.20
C SER A 126 -23.78 7.81 3.23
N ASP A 127 -23.60 8.78 2.34
CA ASP A 127 -24.59 9.86 2.15
C ASP A 127 -25.86 9.32 1.47
N THR A 128 -25.71 8.27 0.65
CA THR A 128 -26.80 7.58 -0.07
C THR A 128 -27.35 6.38 0.69
N GLY A 129 -26.76 6.01 1.83
CA GLY A 129 -27.12 4.82 2.60
C GLY A 129 -26.64 3.48 2.00
N ALA A 130 -25.88 3.49 0.90
CA ALA A 130 -25.37 2.29 0.24
C ALA A 130 -23.88 2.38 -0.03
N HIS A 131 -23.15 1.29 0.14
CA HIS A 131 -21.72 1.14 -0.15
C HIS A 131 -21.49 0.30 -1.40
N TRP A 132 -20.29 0.36 -1.96
CA TRP A 132 -19.92 -0.56 -3.05
C TRP A 132 -20.04 -2.05 -2.64
N LEU A 133 -19.94 -2.36 -1.35
CA LEU A 133 -20.12 -3.71 -0.79
C LEU A 133 -21.56 -4.22 -0.89
N ASP A 134 -22.54 -3.31 -0.99
CA ASP A 134 -23.96 -3.67 -1.15
C ASP A 134 -24.31 -4.01 -2.61
N ALA A 135 -23.36 -3.82 -3.53
CA ALA A 135 -23.54 -4.16 -4.93
C ALA A 135 -23.66 -5.70 -5.11
N PRO A 136 -24.50 -6.17 -6.03
CA PRO A 136 -24.62 -7.58 -6.34
C PRO A 136 -23.32 -8.11 -6.97
N VAL A 137 -22.89 -9.29 -6.54
CA VAL A 137 -21.72 -9.96 -7.13
C VAL A 137 -22.05 -10.41 -8.55
N THR A 138 -21.20 -10.05 -9.51
CA THR A 138 -21.38 -10.39 -10.92
C THR A 138 -21.38 -11.93 -11.10
N GLY A 139 -22.51 -12.48 -11.55
CA GLY A 139 -22.66 -13.93 -11.79
C GLY A 139 -23.42 -14.70 -10.68
N GLN A 140 -23.80 -14.05 -9.58
CA GLN A 140 -24.57 -14.68 -8.50
C GLN A 140 -26.02 -14.15 -8.50
N ARG A 141 -27.02 -15.05 -8.43
CA ARG A 141 -28.46 -14.69 -8.50
C ARG A 141 -28.97 -13.96 -7.24
N SER A 142 -28.30 -14.15 -6.11
CA SER A 142 -28.61 -13.49 -4.84
C SER A 142 -27.37 -13.51 -3.95
N GLY A 143 -26.85 -12.34 -3.60
CA GLY A 143 -25.67 -12.18 -2.76
C GLY A 143 -24.98 -10.85 -3.03
N THR A 144 -24.76 -10.08 -1.97
CA THR A 144 -23.97 -8.84 -2.03
C THR A 144 -22.49 -9.17 -1.81
N TYR A 145 -21.58 -8.22 -2.03
CA TYR A 145 -20.17 -8.44 -1.71
C TYR A 145 -19.93 -8.70 -0.21
N TRP A 146 -20.86 -8.33 0.68
CA TRP A 146 -20.81 -8.70 2.10
C TRP A 146 -20.85 -10.20 2.33
N ASP A 147 -21.65 -10.93 1.55
CA ASP A 147 -21.85 -12.38 1.69
C ASP A 147 -20.78 -13.18 0.92
N ALA A 148 -19.98 -12.49 0.10
CA ALA A 148 -18.94 -13.11 -0.70
C ALA A 148 -17.75 -13.57 0.15
N PRO A 149 -17.03 -14.64 -0.25
CA PRO A 149 -15.81 -15.04 0.43
C PRO A 149 -14.75 -13.94 0.36
N VAL A 150 -13.92 -13.85 1.41
CA VAL A 150 -12.87 -12.81 1.57
C VAL A 150 -11.92 -12.76 0.38
N SER A 151 -11.64 -13.90 -0.26
CA SER A 151 -10.80 -13.98 -1.46
C SER A 151 -11.40 -13.19 -2.63
N ILE A 152 -12.71 -13.27 -2.86
CA ILE A 152 -13.40 -12.53 -3.92
C ILE A 152 -13.45 -11.04 -3.59
N GLN A 153 -13.74 -10.67 -2.34
CA GLN A 153 -13.70 -9.27 -1.90
C GLN A 153 -12.32 -8.66 -2.14
N TYR A 154 -11.26 -9.36 -1.74
CA TYR A 154 -9.88 -8.90 -1.91
C TYR A 154 -9.47 -8.81 -3.38
N LEU A 155 -9.71 -9.86 -4.17
CA LEU A 155 -9.35 -9.88 -5.59
C LEU A 155 -10.12 -8.84 -6.40
N SER A 156 -11.40 -8.59 -6.09
CA SER A 156 -12.17 -7.52 -6.73
C SER A 156 -11.65 -6.13 -6.39
N CYS A 157 -11.26 -5.88 -5.13
CA CYS A 157 -10.62 -4.62 -4.74
C CYS A 157 -9.25 -4.44 -5.40
N PHE A 158 -8.48 -5.53 -5.50
CA PHE A 158 -7.18 -5.52 -6.16
C PHE A 158 -7.31 -5.28 -7.66
N LEU A 159 -8.26 -5.95 -8.32
CA LEU A 159 -8.56 -5.73 -9.74
C LEU A 159 -9.08 -4.31 -9.99
N TRP A 160 -9.92 -3.77 -9.09
CA TRP A 160 -10.32 -2.37 -9.13
C TRP A 160 -9.11 -1.43 -9.08
N SER A 161 -8.15 -1.66 -8.17
CA SER A 161 -6.96 -0.80 -8.08
C SER A 161 -6.12 -0.80 -9.36
N PHE A 162 -5.93 -1.98 -9.99
CA PHE A 162 -5.25 -2.09 -11.27
C PHE A 162 -5.98 -1.38 -12.41
N ALA A 163 -7.31 -1.42 -12.39
CA ALA A 163 -8.15 -0.70 -13.36
C ALA A 163 -8.04 0.82 -13.23
N GLN A 164 -7.47 1.36 -12.14
CA GLN A 164 -7.21 2.81 -12.05
C GLN A 164 -5.92 3.22 -12.78
N MET A 165 -4.98 2.29 -12.98
CA MET A 165 -3.72 2.55 -13.69
C MET A 165 -3.81 2.32 -15.19
N SER A 166 -4.71 1.43 -15.61
CA SER A 166 -4.97 1.10 -17.01
C SER A 166 -6.34 1.60 -17.43
N PRO A 167 -6.60 1.96 -18.70
CA PRO A 167 -7.92 2.35 -19.19
C PRO A 167 -8.89 1.16 -19.30
N GLY A 168 -9.04 0.38 -18.22
CA GLY A 168 -9.96 -0.75 -18.11
C GLY A 168 -11.25 -0.36 -17.39
N THR A 169 -12.33 -1.08 -17.66
CA THR A 169 -13.58 -0.91 -16.90
C THR A 169 -13.40 -1.50 -15.51
N PRO A 170 -13.48 -0.70 -14.43
CA PRO A 170 -13.36 -1.24 -13.08
C PRO A 170 -14.55 -2.17 -12.77
N PRO A 171 -14.32 -3.31 -12.08
CA PRO A 171 -15.37 -4.26 -11.72
C PRO A 171 -16.32 -3.71 -10.66
N LEU A 172 -15.84 -2.75 -9.85
CA LEU A 172 -16.58 -2.14 -8.75
C LEU A 172 -16.90 -0.69 -9.12
N ARG A 173 -18.14 -0.28 -8.87
CA ARG A 173 -18.60 1.10 -9.08
C ARG A 173 -18.82 1.78 -7.73
N PRO A 174 -18.48 3.08 -7.60
CA PRO A 174 -18.77 3.84 -6.40
C PRO A 174 -20.28 4.04 -6.22
N SER A 175 -20.78 3.91 -5.00
CA SER A 175 -22.18 4.15 -4.62
C SER A 175 -22.38 5.42 -3.77
N ASN A 176 -21.27 6.01 -3.30
CA ASN A 176 -21.24 7.21 -2.45
C ASN A 176 -20.44 8.35 -3.08
N SER A 177 -20.75 9.59 -2.69
CA SER A 177 -19.96 10.78 -3.06
C SER A 177 -18.49 10.65 -2.63
N PHE A 178 -18.23 10.09 -1.45
CA PHE A 178 -16.87 9.88 -0.94
C PHE A 178 -16.10 8.81 -1.73
N GLU A 179 -16.77 7.69 -2.03
CA GLU A 179 -16.22 6.63 -2.89
C GLU A 179 -15.93 7.15 -4.30
N LEU A 180 -16.81 7.98 -4.84
CA LEU A 180 -16.66 8.60 -6.15
C LEU A 180 -15.47 9.57 -6.19
N LEU A 181 -15.33 10.44 -5.18
CA LEU A 181 -14.22 11.37 -5.07
C LEU A 181 -12.89 10.62 -4.96
N PHE A 182 -12.82 9.59 -4.11
CA PHE A 182 -11.62 8.76 -3.98
C PHE A 182 -11.28 8.06 -5.30
N ASN A 183 -12.28 7.48 -5.96
CA ASN A 183 -12.12 6.83 -7.26
C ASN A 183 -11.58 7.81 -8.32
N LEU A 184 -12.11 9.05 -8.36
CA LEU A 184 -11.66 10.09 -9.28
C LEU A 184 -10.19 10.47 -9.05
N VAL A 185 -9.81 10.70 -7.79
CA VAL A 185 -8.41 11.03 -7.43
C VAL A 185 -7.47 9.89 -7.81
N CYS A 186 -7.82 8.64 -7.48
CA CYS A 186 -7.01 7.47 -7.83
C CYS A 186 -6.85 7.31 -9.34
N LEU A 187 -7.91 7.56 -10.12
CA LEU A 187 -7.86 7.45 -11.58
C LEU A 187 -6.95 8.53 -12.19
N THR A 188 -7.04 9.77 -11.73
CA THR A 188 -6.12 10.84 -12.18
C THR A 188 -4.67 10.52 -11.84
N CYS A 189 -4.39 10.08 -10.61
CA CYS A 189 -3.05 9.68 -10.20
C CYS A 189 -2.55 8.46 -10.99
N GLY A 190 -3.41 7.47 -11.24
CA GLY A 190 -3.09 6.24 -11.96
C GLY A 190 -2.63 6.52 -13.39
N VAL A 191 -3.32 7.39 -14.12
CA VAL A 191 -2.93 7.82 -15.48
C VAL A 191 -1.57 8.49 -15.50
N VAL A 192 -1.30 9.39 -14.54
CA VAL A 192 0.00 10.08 -14.44
C VAL A 192 1.14 9.11 -14.13
N ILE A 193 0.93 8.20 -13.17
CA ILE A 193 1.94 7.20 -12.78
C ILE A 193 2.19 6.24 -13.93
N PHE A 194 1.15 5.73 -14.59
CA PHE A 194 1.29 4.82 -15.73
C PHE A 194 2.06 5.50 -16.88
N GLY A 195 1.70 6.74 -17.22
CA GLY A 195 2.44 7.52 -18.23
C GLY A 195 3.91 7.73 -17.85
N SER A 196 4.20 7.98 -16.58
CA SER A 196 5.57 8.15 -16.08
C SER A 196 6.38 6.85 -16.14
N VAL A 197 5.76 5.71 -15.84
CA VAL A 197 6.39 4.37 -15.93
C VAL A 197 6.75 4.05 -17.37
N VAL A 198 5.80 4.24 -18.31
CA VAL A 198 6.04 4.02 -19.74
C VAL A 198 7.16 4.94 -20.23
N SER A 199 7.13 6.23 -19.87
CA SER A 199 8.17 7.19 -20.24
C SER A 199 9.54 6.79 -19.70
N THR A 200 9.62 6.30 -18.47
CA THR A 200 10.88 5.86 -17.85
C THR A 200 11.45 4.64 -18.59
N ILE A 201 10.59 3.66 -18.91
CA ILE A 201 11.01 2.46 -19.67
C ILE A 201 11.51 2.87 -21.05
N THR A 202 10.77 3.70 -21.79
CA THR A 202 11.17 4.18 -23.12
C THR A 202 12.48 4.97 -23.06
N ALA A 203 12.64 5.87 -22.09
CA ALA A 203 13.88 6.63 -21.90
C ALA A 203 15.06 5.69 -21.64
N THR A 204 14.89 4.69 -20.78
CA THR A 204 15.94 3.70 -20.54
C THR A 204 16.28 2.88 -21.77
N MET A 205 15.31 2.55 -22.64
CA MET A 205 15.58 1.81 -23.87
C MET A 205 16.32 2.64 -24.92
N MET A 206 16.11 3.95 -24.99
CA MET A 206 16.80 4.83 -25.95
C MET A 206 18.26 5.10 -25.59
N HIS A 207 18.67 4.80 -24.36
CA HIS A 207 20.06 4.93 -23.91
C HIS A 207 20.94 3.72 -24.30
N TRP A 208 20.34 2.66 -24.86
CA TRP A 208 21.00 1.50 -25.45
C TRP A 208 21.11 1.62 -26.97
#